data_AF-A0A5B0FNV9-F1
#
_entry.id   AF-A0A5B0FNV9-F1
#
_cell.length_a   1.000
_cell.length_b   1.000
_cell.length_c   1.000
_cell.angle_alpha   90.00
_cell.angle_beta   90.00
_cell.angle_gamma   90.00
#
_symmetry.space_group_name_H-M   'P 1'
#
loop_
_entity.id
_entity.type
_entity.pdbx_description
1 polymer ?
#
loop_
_entity_poly.entity_id
_entity_poly.type
_entity_poly.pdbx_seq_one_letter_code
_entity_poly.pdbx_strand_id
1 'polypeptide(L)'
;MENNLEQATPQINSEAEELISPTKFIVLSIASFGIYPIWWSYKAWRFFRETEDADVIPAARAIFNWIFLSSLLIRIKYFAGRSGIEATFNPGVLHFVYFILIFTGRLSEPYFLISVLNFLVFLEPVTAFNSAAINSPEIATRQTSSFNTRQWVIIVVGSIWWFLIIIGLLFGEEAVA
;
A
#
# COMPACT_ATOMS: atom_id res chain seq x y z
N MET A 1 -50.78 6.45 -9.64
CA MET A 1 -49.93 7.46 -9.01
C MET A 1 -48.68 6.74 -8.58
N GLU A 2 -47.59 7.05 -9.27
CA GLU A 2 -46.29 6.44 -9.09
C GLU A 2 -45.80 6.55 -7.64
N ASN A 3 -45.17 5.50 -7.15
CA ASN A 3 -43.90 5.70 -6.48
C ASN A 3 -43.04 4.48 -6.77
N ASN A 4 -42.38 4.55 -7.92
CA ASN A 4 -41.31 3.64 -8.28
C ASN A 4 -40.27 3.74 -7.18
N LEU A 5 -40.19 2.67 -6.38
CA LEU A 5 -38.99 2.35 -5.63
C LEU A 5 -37.88 2.19 -6.68
N GLU A 6 -37.18 3.29 -6.97
CA GLU A 6 -35.84 3.26 -7.52
C GLU A 6 -35.03 2.39 -6.57
N GLN A 7 -34.98 1.11 -6.91
CA GLN A 7 -33.94 0.22 -6.45
C GLN A 7 -32.64 0.86 -6.94
N ALA A 8 -31.99 1.61 -6.05
CA ALA A 8 -30.59 1.95 -6.19
C ALA A 8 -29.82 0.64 -6.10
N THR A 9 -29.75 -0.08 -7.22
CA THR A 9 -28.79 -1.15 -7.43
C THR A 9 -27.43 -0.58 -7.04
N PRO A 10 -26.66 -1.21 -6.13
CA PRO A 10 -25.30 -0.76 -5.88
C PRO A 10 -24.60 -0.80 -7.24
N GLN A 11 -24.17 0.36 -7.73
CA GLN A 11 -23.36 0.43 -8.93
C GLN A 11 -22.09 -0.37 -8.65
N ILE A 12 -22.09 -1.63 -9.08
CA ILE A 12 -20.88 -2.39 -9.27
C ILE A 12 -20.14 -1.63 -10.35
N ASN A 13 -19.24 -0.74 -9.94
CA ASN A 13 -18.22 -0.21 -10.81
C ASN A 13 -17.39 -1.42 -11.23
N SER A 14 -17.74 -2.03 -12.36
CA SER A 14 -17.05 -3.17 -12.98
C SER A 14 -15.69 -2.73 -13.56
N GLU A 15 -15.00 -1.83 -12.88
CA GLU A 15 -13.63 -1.46 -13.18
C GLU A 15 -12.76 -2.57 -12.58
N ALA A 16 -12.04 -3.28 -13.45
CA ALA A 16 -11.12 -4.33 -13.02
C ALA A 16 -10.14 -3.77 -11.97
N GLU A 17 -9.93 -4.52 -10.88
CA GLU A 17 -9.01 -4.13 -9.82
C GLU A 17 -7.59 -4.03 -10.40
N GLU A 18 -7.01 -2.83 -10.33
CA GLU A 18 -5.68 -2.58 -10.85
C GLU A 18 -4.62 -3.12 -9.89
N LEU A 19 -4.03 -4.26 -10.24
CA LEU A 19 -2.97 -4.89 -9.46
C LEU A 19 -1.63 -4.19 -9.70
N ILE A 20 -0.86 -4.01 -8.63
CA ILE A 20 0.45 -3.36 -8.67
C ILE A 20 1.52 -4.43 -8.53
N SER A 21 2.41 -4.54 -9.52
CA SER A 21 3.53 -5.47 -9.43
C SER A 21 4.46 -5.11 -8.26
N PRO A 22 5.14 -6.10 -7.64
CA PRO A 22 6.07 -5.83 -6.54
C PRO A 22 7.17 -4.84 -6.90
N THR A 23 7.69 -4.91 -8.13
CA THR A 23 8.70 -3.97 -8.63
C THR A 23 8.18 -2.54 -8.66
N LYS A 24 6.96 -2.31 -9.18
CA LYS A 24 6.34 -0.97 -9.17
C LYS A 24 6.10 -0.49 -7.75
N PHE A 25 5.65 -1.38 -6.88
CA PHE A 25 5.42 -1.07 -5.47
C PHE A 25 6.71 -0.60 -4.79
N ILE A 26 7.84 -1.27 -5.02
CA ILE A 26 9.15 -0.87 -4.48
C ILE A 26 9.55 0.52 -5.00
N VAL A 27 9.51 0.73 -6.33
CA VAL A 27 9.89 2.01 -6.95
C VAL A 27 9.06 3.15 -6.39
N LEU A 28 7.73 2.99 -6.31
CA LEU A 28 6.83 4.02 -5.81
C LEU A 28 6.99 4.24 -4.30
N SER A 29 7.31 3.20 -3.54
CA SER A 29 7.59 3.32 -2.10
C SER A 29 8.88 4.10 -1.85
N ILE A 30 9.95 3.82 -2.59
CA ILE A 30 11.19 4.58 -2.48
C ILE A 30 10.97 6.03 -2.92
N ALA A 31 10.36 6.24 -4.10
CA ALA A 31 10.11 7.59 -4.63
C ALA A 31 9.24 8.45 -3.68
N SER A 32 8.31 7.83 -2.96
CA SER A 32 7.42 8.52 -2.01
C SER A 32 7.90 8.52 -0.57
N PHE A 33 9.16 8.18 -0.29
CA PHE A 33 9.71 8.15 1.08
C PHE A 33 8.95 7.21 2.03
N GLY A 34 8.51 6.07 1.51
CA GLY A 34 7.78 5.07 2.29
C GLY A 34 6.32 5.43 2.56
N ILE A 35 5.75 6.42 1.86
CA ILE A 35 4.33 6.81 1.98
C ILE A 35 3.43 5.93 1.10
N TYR A 36 3.90 5.48 -0.07
CA TYR A 36 3.10 4.66 -1.00
C TYR A 36 2.46 3.39 -0.38
N PRO A 37 3.10 2.67 0.57
CA PRO A 37 2.44 1.58 1.30
C PRO A 37 1.13 1.99 1.97
N ILE A 38 0.99 3.23 2.44
CA ILE A 38 -0.25 3.77 3.01
C ILE A 38 -1.34 3.85 1.93
N TRP A 39 -1.00 4.41 0.76
CA TRP A 39 -1.92 4.49 -0.37
C TRP A 39 -2.36 3.09 -0.86
N TRP A 40 -1.43 2.14 -0.91
CA TRP A 40 -1.77 0.76 -1.25
C TRP A 40 -2.68 0.11 -0.19
N SER A 41 -2.42 0.39 1.09
CA SER A 41 -3.26 -0.11 2.18
C SER A 41 -4.69 0.42 2.09
N TYR A 42 -4.87 1.68 1.66
CA TYR A 42 -6.19 2.22 1.34
C TYR A 42 -6.87 1.40 0.24
N LYS A 43 -6.17 1.08 -0.85
CA LYS A 43 -6.72 0.24 -1.93
C LYS A 43 -7.13 -1.15 -1.42
N ALA A 44 -6.29 -1.79 -0.63
CA ALA A 44 -6.59 -3.10 -0.06
C ALA A 44 -7.81 -3.04 0.89
N TRP A 45 -7.91 -2.01 1.74
CA TRP A 45 -9.10 -1.81 2.58
C TRP A 45 -10.36 -1.52 1.78
N ARG A 46 -10.25 -0.75 0.69
CA ARG A 46 -11.36 -0.50 -0.23
C ARG A 46 -11.86 -1.81 -0.85
N PHE A 47 -10.95 -2.65 -1.32
CA PHE A 47 -11.27 -3.97 -1.86
C PHE A 47 -12.03 -4.84 -0.84
N PHE A 48 -11.56 -4.93 0.41
CA PHE A 48 -12.26 -5.73 1.43
C PHE A 48 -13.60 -5.14 1.87
N ARG A 49 -13.74 -3.82 1.85
CA ARG A 49 -15.03 -3.17 2.08
C ARG A 49 -16.04 -3.57 1.00
N GLU A 50 -15.61 -3.59 -0.25
CA GLU A 50 -16.48 -3.88 -1.40
C GLU A 50 -16.79 -5.38 -1.53
N THR A 51 -15.88 -6.27 -1.13
CA THR A 51 -16.06 -7.73 -1.26
C THR A 51 -16.65 -8.41 -0.02
N GLU A 52 -16.42 -7.87 1.18
CA GLU A 52 -16.86 -8.50 2.45
C GLU A 52 -17.96 -7.69 3.17
N ASP A 53 -18.53 -6.66 2.51
CA ASP A 53 -19.51 -5.72 3.09
C ASP A 53 -19.11 -5.19 4.47
N ALA A 54 -17.80 -4.95 4.63
CA ALA A 54 -17.26 -4.52 5.91
C ALA A 54 -17.62 -3.06 6.16
N ASP A 55 -18.33 -2.75 7.25
CA ASP A 55 -18.59 -1.37 7.69
C ASP A 55 -17.29 -0.71 8.21
N VAL A 56 -16.46 -0.28 7.26
CA VAL A 56 -15.12 0.27 7.52
C VAL A 56 -14.87 1.48 6.64
N ILE A 57 -14.16 2.47 7.18
CA ILE A 57 -13.69 3.64 6.44
C ILE A 57 -12.25 3.35 5.96
N PRO A 58 -12.01 3.03 4.67
CA PRO A 58 -10.70 2.56 4.20
C PRO A 58 -9.59 3.59 4.37
N ALA A 59 -9.91 4.87 4.12
CA ALA A 59 -8.95 5.96 4.22
C ALA A 59 -8.46 6.15 5.67
N ALA A 60 -9.38 6.09 6.65
CA ALA A 60 -9.01 6.18 8.05
C ALA A 60 -8.11 5.01 8.46
N ARG A 61 -8.47 3.77 8.07
CA ARG A 61 -7.64 2.60 8.40
C ARG A 61 -6.25 2.64 7.77
N ALA A 62 -6.13 3.19 6.57
CA ALA A 62 -4.84 3.38 5.90
C ALA A 62 -3.96 4.41 6.63
N ILE A 63 -4.51 5.59 6.96
CA ILE A 63 -3.78 6.62 7.71
C ILE A 63 -3.33 6.09 9.08
N PHE A 64 -4.20 5.33 9.74
CA PHE A 64 -3.91 4.67 11.01
C PHE A 64 -3.34 3.25 10.83
N ASN A 65 -2.55 3.02 9.78
CA ASN A 65 -1.91 1.73 9.52
C ASN A 65 -1.11 1.21 10.72
N TRP A 66 -0.51 2.09 11.52
CA TRP A 66 0.20 1.70 12.74
C TRP A 66 -0.69 0.95 13.75
N ILE A 67 -2.02 1.12 13.70
CA ILE A 67 -3.00 0.32 14.45
C ILE A 67 -3.57 -0.81 13.59
N PHE A 68 -4.03 -0.49 12.38
CA PHE A 68 -4.89 -1.37 11.60
C PHE A 68 -4.14 -2.33 10.66
N LEU A 69 -2.83 -2.20 10.51
CA LEU A 69 -2.05 -3.03 9.58
C LEU A 69 -2.19 -4.52 9.90
N SER A 70 -2.07 -4.93 11.17
CA SER A 70 -2.26 -6.35 11.54
C SER A 70 -3.61 -6.90 11.08
N SER A 71 -4.69 -6.13 11.26
CA SER A 71 -6.02 -6.53 10.79
C SER A 71 -6.08 -6.69 9.27
N LEU A 72 -5.44 -5.79 8.52
CA LEU A 72 -5.34 -5.88 7.07
C LEU A 72 -4.57 -7.14 6.64
N LEU A 73 -3.41 -7.38 7.27
CA LEU A 73 -2.55 -8.53 6.97
C LEU A 73 -3.25 -9.87 7.24
N ILE A 74 -4.04 -9.96 8.32
CA ILE A 74 -4.87 -11.15 8.61
C ILE A 74 -5.89 -11.38 7.50
N ARG A 75 -6.59 -10.34 7.05
CA ARG A 75 -7.56 -10.45 5.94
C ARG A 75 -6.92 -10.88 4.64
N ILE A 76 -5.77 -10.31 4.29
CA ILE A 76 -5.00 -10.72 3.10
C ILE A 76 -4.60 -12.19 3.20
N LYS A 77 -4.11 -12.63 4.37
CA LYS A 77 -3.73 -14.03 4.58
C LYS A 77 -4.92 -14.99 4.46
N TYR A 78 -6.07 -14.61 5.01
CA TYR A 78 -7.31 -15.39 4.90
C TYR A 78 -7.82 -15.44 3.45
N PHE A 79 -7.83 -14.30 2.76
CA PHE A 79 -8.19 -14.21 1.34
C PHE A 79 -7.29 -15.08 0.46
N ALA A 80 -5.97 -15.00 0.66
CA ALA A 80 -5.02 -15.87 -0.04
C ALA A 80 -5.32 -17.35 0.19
N GLY A 81 -5.56 -17.76 1.43
CA GLY A 81 -5.91 -19.15 1.75
C GLY A 81 -7.21 -19.63 1.07
N ARG A 82 -8.24 -18.78 1.03
CA ARG A 82 -9.50 -19.09 0.31
C ARG A 82 -9.32 -19.23 -1.18
N SER A 83 -8.41 -18.46 -1.76
CA SER A 83 -8.03 -18.53 -3.17
C SER A 83 -6.96 -19.59 -3.45
N GLY A 84 -6.66 -20.50 -2.52
CA GLY A 84 -5.69 -21.57 -2.72
C GLY A 84 -4.22 -21.11 -2.81
N ILE A 85 -3.92 -19.89 -2.35
CA ILE A 85 -2.56 -19.33 -2.31
C ILE A 85 -2.03 -19.43 -0.88
N GLU A 86 -0.87 -20.08 -0.73
CA GLU A 86 -0.20 -20.15 0.57
C GLU A 86 0.52 -18.83 0.88
N ALA A 87 0.09 -18.15 1.94
CA ALA A 87 0.74 -16.95 2.46
C ALA A 87 1.59 -17.29 3.69
N THR A 88 2.92 -17.26 3.51
CA THR A 88 3.91 -17.68 4.52
C THR A 88 4.15 -16.65 5.62
N PHE A 89 3.87 -15.37 5.37
CA PHE A 89 4.13 -14.31 6.36
C PHE A 89 3.32 -14.47 7.64
N ASN A 90 3.86 -13.94 8.74
CA ASN A 90 3.17 -13.79 10.00
C ASN A 90 2.67 -12.33 10.17
N PRO A 91 1.35 -12.08 10.19
CA PRO A 91 0.79 -10.74 10.35
C PRO A 91 1.30 -9.97 11.57
N GLY A 92 1.47 -10.64 12.71
CA GLY A 92 1.92 -10.02 13.95
C GLY A 92 3.38 -9.59 13.91
N VAL A 93 4.25 -10.44 13.36
CA VAL A 93 5.68 -10.12 13.18
C VAL A 93 5.85 -8.96 12.22
N LEU A 94 5.17 -9.00 11.07
CA LEU A 94 5.20 -7.92 10.08
C LEU A 94 4.72 -6.58 10.67
N HIS A 95 3.61 -6.58 11.41
CA HIS A 95 3.12 -5.37 12.07
C HIS A 95 4.11 -4.83 13.11
N PHE A 96 4.73 -5.70 13.91
CA PHE A 96 5.76 -5.29 14.87
C PHE A 96 6.97 -4.65 14.21
N VAL A 97 7.48 -5.26 13.12
CA VAL A 97 8.60 -4.70 12.34
C VAL A 97 8.21 -3.36 11.72
N TYR A 98 7.00 -3.24 11.16
CA TYR A 98 6.49 -1.97 10.62
C TYR A 98 6.44 -0.89 11.70
N PHE A 99 5.93 -1.23 12.88
CA PHE A 99 5.88 -0.31 14.02
C PHE A 99 7.29 0.21 14.33
N ILE A 100 8.28 -0.66 14.51
CA ILE A 100 9.68 -0.26 14.75
C ILE A 100 10.21 0.66 13.64
N LEU A 101 10.00 0.30 12.38
CA LEU A 101 10.49 1.06 11.22
C LEU A 101 9.87 2.47 11.14
N ILE A 102 8.64 2.67 11.59
CA ILE A 102 8.08 4.03 11.66
C ILE A 102 8.84 4.88 12.68
N PHE A 103 9.21 4.32 13.84
CA PHE A 103 9.91 5.07 14.88
C PHE A 103 11.32 5.46 14.48
N THR A 104 11.98 4.72 13.59
CA THR A 104 13.32 5.09 13.10
C THR A 104 13.31 6.41 12.33
N GLY A 105 12.16 6.88 11.85
CA GLY A 105 12.00 8.19 11.21
C GLY A 105 12.24 9.38 12.15
N ARG A 106 12.38 9.15 13.46
CA ARG A 106 12.74 10.17 14.45
C ARG A 106 14.23 10.20 14.81
N LEU A 107 15.04 9.33 14.20
CA LEU A 107 16.49 9.33 14.43
C LEU A 107 17.14 10.55 13.76
N SER A 108 18.34 10.90 14.22
CA SER A 108 19.14 11.98 13.63
C SER A 108 19.51 11.67 12.17
N GLU A 109 19.92 12.69 11.42
CA GLU A 109 20.46 12.51 10.09
C GLU A 109 21.73 11.63 10.15
N PRO A 110 21.91 10.67 9.22
CA PRO A 110 21.03 10.27 8.11
C PRO A 110 20.05 9.12 8.47
N TYR A 111 20.05 8.65 9.72
CA TYR A 111 19.38 7.42 10.15
C TYR A 111 17.86 7.44 9.98
N PHE A 112 17.22 8.63 9.88
CA PHE A 112 15.79 8.74 9.59
C PHE A 112 15.38 8.03 8.28
N LEU A 113 16.29 7.89 7.32
CA LEU A 113 16.06 7.22 6.04
C LEU A 113 15.77 5.71 6.19
N ILE A 114 16.12 5.10 7.33
CA ILE A 114 15.77 3.70 7.63
C ILE A 114 14.25 3.51 7.60
N SER A 115 13.48 4.54 7.97
CA SER A 115 12.01 4.48 7.94
C SER A 115 11.42 4.28 6.55
N VAL A 116 12.16 4.63 5.49
CA VAL A 116 11.74 4.38 4.10
C VAL A 116 11.62 2.88 3.85
N LEU A 117 12.41 2.04 4.50
CA LEU A 117 12.38 0.58 4.35
C LEU A 117 11.11 -0.08 4.88
N ASN A 118 10.16 0.67 5.44
CA ASN A 118 8.87 0.14 5.89
C ASN A 118 8.11 -0.62 4.79
N PHE A 119 8.34 -0.29 3.50
CA PHE A 119 7.72 -0.98 2.38
C PHE A 119 8.08 -2.47 2.30
N LEU A 120 9.21 -2.89 2.87
CA LEU A 120 9.63 -4.30 2.89
C LEU A 120 8.59 -5.19 3.59
N VAL A 121 7.93 -4.64 4.62
CA VAL A 121 6.86 -5.32 5.34
C VAL A 121 5.68 -5.67 4.42
N PHE A 122 5.47 -4.89 3.37
CA PHE A 122 4.33 -5.05 2.47
C PHE A 122 4.62 -5.94 1.27
N LEU A 123 5.87 -6.37 1.03
CA LEU A 123 6.20 -7.14 -0.18
C LEU A 123 5.47 -8.49 -0.25
N GLU A 124 5.55 -9.32 0.80
CA GLU A 124 4.82 -10.59 0.85
C GLU A 124 3.29 -10.40 0.87
N PRO A 125 2.72 -9.46 1.64
CA PRO A 125 1.28 -9.17 1.57
C PRO A 125 0.80 -8.71 0.19
N VAL A 126 1.56 -7.87 -0.51
CA VAL A 126 1.23 -7.39 -1.87
C VAL A 126 1.25 -8.55 -2.86
N THR A 127 2.27 -9.41 -2.81
CA THR A 127 2.34 -10.58 -3.70
C THR A 127 1.22 -11.56 -3.41
N ALA A 128 0.96 -11.88 -2.13
CA ALA A 128 -0.12 -12.77 -1.73
C ALA A 128 -1.50 -12.22 -2.18
N PHE A 129 -1.75 -10.93 -1.97
CA PHE A 129 -2.98 -10.26 -2.42
C PHE A 129 -3.14 -10.35 -3.94
N ASN A 130 -2.10 -10.00 -4.70
CA ASN A 130 -2.15 -10.04 -6.16
C ASN A 130 -2.40 -11.46 -6.68
N SER A 131 -1.70 -12.46 -6.16
CA SER A 131 -1.86 -13.86 -6.56
C SER A 131 -3.26 -14.37 -6.22
N ALA A 132 -3.80 -14.02 -5.05
CA ALA A 132 -5.14 -14.39 -4.63
C ALA A 132 -6.21 -13.75 -5.52
N ALA A 133 -6.06 -12.47 -5.85
CA ALA A 133 -6.97 -11.76 -6.77
C ALA A 133 -6.95 -12.38 -8.17
N ILE A 134 -5.78 -12.74 -8.70
CA ILE A 134 -5.65 -13.40 -10.01
C ILE A 134 -6.30 -14.79 -10.01
N ASN A 135 -6.18 -15.54 -8.91
CA ASN A 135 -6.73 -16.90 -8.82
C ASN A 135 -8.23 -16.93 -8.47
N SER A 136 -8.86 -15.76 -8.30
CA SER A 136 -10.28 -15.65 -7.94
C SER A 136 -11.12 -15.34 -9.17
N PRO A 137 -11.97 -16.27 -9.66
CA PRO A 137 -12.70 -16.11 -10.92
C PRO A 137 -13.76 -14.99 -10.89
N GLU A 138 -14.20 -14.60 -9.70
CA GLU A 138 -15.20 -13.54 -9.48
C GLU A 138 -14.61 -12.13 -9.59
N ILE A 139 -13.28 -11.99 -9.56
CA ILE A 139 -12.60 -10.69 -9.50
C ILE A 139 -11.98 -10.40 -10.87
N ALA A 140 -12.53 -9.41 -11.58
CA ALA A 140 -11.87 -8.86 -12.76
C ALA A 140 -10.59 -8.14 -12.33
N THR A 141 -9.43 -8.61 -12.80
CA THR A 141 -8.13 -8.00 -12.47
C THR A 141 -7.48 -7.39 -13.70
N ARG A 142 -6.76 -6.29 -13.51
CA ARG A 142 -5.94 -5.66 -14.55
C ARG A 142 -4.55 -5.42 -14.02
N GLN A 143 -3.55 -6.00 -14.66
CA GLN A 143 -2.16 -5.69 -14.40
C GLN A 143 -1.60 -4.85 -15.55
N THR A 144 -1.16 -3.64 -15.25
CA THR A 144 -0.48 -2.78 -16.23
C THR A 144 1.03 -2.99 -16.10
N SER A 145 1.76 -3.05 -17.22
CA SER A 145 3.23 -3.10 -17.20
C SER A 145 3.85 -1.71 -17.06
N SER A 146 3.22 -0.69 -17.66
CA SER A 146 3.70 0.70 -17.65
C SER A 146 3.20 1.50 -16.45
N PHE A 147 3.97 2.50 -16.02
CA PHE A 147 3.54 3.45 -15.00
C PHE A 147 2.45 4.38 -15.56
N ASN A 148 1.40 4.62 -14.79
CA ASN A 148 0.39 5.62 -15.16
C ASN A 148 0.88 7.05 -14.85
N THR A 149 0.15 8.06 -15.32
CA THR A 149 0.53 9.47 -15.12
C THR A 149 0.71 9.85 -13.66
N ARG A 150 -0.15 9.35 -12.75
CA ARG A 150 -0.05 9.62 -11.31
C ARG A 150 1.21 9.03 -10.70
N GLN A 151 1.57 7.81 -11.11
CA GLN A 151 2.79 7.13 -10.69
C GLN A 151 4.05 7.86 -11.19
N TRP A 152 4.03 8.35 -12.44
CA TRP A 152 5.12 9.18 -12.97
C TRP A 152 5.31 10.48 -12.20
N VAL A 153 4.22 11.16 -11.83
CA VAL A 153 4.30 12.36 -10.99
C VAL A 153 4.97 12.07 -9.65
N ILE A 154 4.61 10.96 -8.99
CA ILE A 154 5.26 10.53 -7.74
C ILE A 154 6.75 10.28 -7.95
N ILE A 155 7.12 9.61 -9.04
CA ILE A 155 8.52 9.32 -9.36
C ILE A 155 9.30 10.62 -9.58
N VAL A 156 8.83 11.52 -10.43
CA VAL A 156 9.54 12.77 -10.76
C VAL A 156 9.69 13.65 -9.53
N VAL A 157 8.60 13.90 -8.80
CA VAL A 157 8.64 14.72 -7.58
C VAL A 157 9.54 14.06 -6.54
N GLY A 158 9.37 12.76 -6.31
CA GLY A 158 10.18 11.97 -5.40
C GLY A 158 11.67 12.04 -5.71
N SER A 159 12.06 11.88 -6.98
CA SER A 159 13.46 11.98 -7.41
C SER A 159 14.07 13.35 -7.15
N ILE A 160 13.31 14.44 -7.34
CA ILE A 160 13.76 15.80 -7.01
C ILE A 160 14.01 15.91 -5.51
N TRP A 161 13.09 15.43 -4.67
CA TRP A 161 13.27 15.44 -3.22
C TRP A 161 14.46 14.60 -2.76
N TRP A 162 14.66 13.41 -3.35
CA TRP A 162 15.83 12.57 -3.07
C TRP A 162 17.13 13.29 -3.39
N PHE A 163 17.18 13.98 -4.53
CA PHE A 163 18.34 14.76 -4.93
C PHE A 163 18.65 15.87 -3.93
N LEU A 164 17.63 16.60 -3.45
CA LEU A 164 17.80 17.62 -2.41
C LEU A 164 18.32 17.04 -1.09
N ILE A 165 17.80 15.89 -0.65
CA ILE A 165 18.26 15.21 0.57
C ILE A 165 19.71 14.77 0.42
N ILE A 166 20.08 14.19 -0.72
CA ILE A 166 21.47 13.77 -0.98
C ILE A 166 22.41 14.97 -0.96
N ILE A 167 22.03 16.10 -1.58
CA ILE A 167 22.81 17.34 -1.49
C ILE A 167 22.94 17.81 -0.04
N GLY A 168 21.83 17.83 0.71
CA GLY A 168 21.86 18.22 2.12
C GLY A 168 22.79 17.34 2.96
N LEU A 169 22.76 16.03 2.74
CA LEU A 169 23.62 15.09 3.45
C LEU A 169 25.10 15.19 3.06
N LEU A 170 25.41 15.57 1.82
CA LEU A 170 26.79 15.70 1.33
C LEU A 170 27.44 17.04 1.69
N PHE A 171 26.66 18.13 1.65
CA PHE A 171 27.17 19.50 1.80
C PHE A 171 26.70 20.21 3.08
N GLY A 172 25.80 19.60 3.84
CA GLY A 172 25.24 20.20 5.05
C GLY A 172 26.26 20.40 6.16
N GLU A 173 27.34 19.62 6.19
CA GLU A 173 28.40 19.72 7.21
C GLU A 173 29.38 20.88 6.94
N GLU A 174 29.60 21.27 5.68
CA GLU A 174 30.51 22.36 5.30
C GLU A 174 29.89 23.76 5.49
N ALA A 175 28.56 23.87 5.58
CA ALA A 175 27.86 25.15 5.64
C ALA A 175 27.77 25.75 7.07
N VAL A 176 28.21 25.02 8.10
CA VAL A 176 28.08 25.40 9.53
C VAL A 176 29.44 25.54 10.24
N ALA A 177 30.54 25.36 9.52
CA ALA A 177 31.92 25.54 9.99
C ALA A 177 32.50 26.88 9.50
#